data_AF-A0A6N9T0I2-F1
#
_entry.id   AF-A0A6N9T0I2-F1
#
_cell.length_a   1.000
_cell.length_b   1.000
_cell.length_c   1.000
_cell.angle_alpha   90.00
_cell.angle_beta   90.00
_cell.angle_gamma   90.00
#
_symmetry.space_group_name_H-M   'P 1'
#
loop_
_entity.id
_entity.type
_entity.pdbx_description
1 polymer ?
#
loop_
_entity_poly.entity_id
_entity_poly.type
_entity_poly.pdbx_seq_one_letter_code
_entity_poly.pdbx_strand_id
1 'polypeptide(L)'
;MIVTRNVFVKTEATAEDWAHVREKTRRAREAMTPDEDAAITADALQDPDNPPIEDGDRLAPLKRPFDFVPEERAIVRIDRDVIERFRKAGDDWEERINAILREAAPADAAE
;
A
#
# COMPACT_ATOMS: atom_id res chain seq x y z
N MET A 1 -24.65 23.51 -1.26
CA MET A 1 -24.53 22.70 -2.48
C MET A 1 -23.20 21.96 -2.40
N ILE A 2 -23.21 20.72 -1.90
CA ILE A 2 -21.98 19.93 -1.73
C ILE A 2 -21.84 19.05 -2.97
N VAL A 3 -20.85 19.33 -3.80
CA VAL A 3 -20.52 18.52 -4.99
C VAL A 3 -19.55 17.44 -4.52
N THR A 4 -20.07 16.26 -4.19
CA THR A 4 -19.23 15.10 -3.86
C THR A 4 -18.67 14.53 -5.15
N ARG A 5 -17.37 14.73 -5.39
CA ARG A 5 -16.67 14.13 -6.52
C ARG A 5 -16.35 12.68 -6.15
N ASN A 6 -17.16 11.74 -6.63
CA ASN A 6 -16.86 10.31 -6.47
C ASN A 6 -15.57 9.99 -7.25
N VAL A 7 -14.52 9.59 -6.53
CA VAL A 7 -13.31 9.02 -7.11
C VAL A 7 -13.61 7.53 -7.31
N PHE A 8 -13.81 7.11 -8.55
CA PHE A 8 -14.00 5.71 -8.90
C PHE A 8 -12.62 5.04 -8.98
N VAL A 9 -12.27 4.23 -8.00
CA VAL A 9 -11.07 3.38 -8.07
C VAL A 9 -11.46 2.12 -8.85
N LYS A 10 -10.83 1.88 -10.01
CA LYS A 10 -11.01 0.61 -10.74
C LYS A 10 -10.56 -0.54 -9.83
N THR A 11 -11.49 -1.39 -9.41
CA THR A 11 -11.23 -2.50 -8.48
C THR A 11 -10.65 -3.74 -9.18
N GLU A 12 -10.82 -3.85 -10.50
CA GLU A 12 -10.35 -4.99 -11.29
C GLU A 12 -9.79 -4.53 -12.66
N ALA A 13 -8.68 -5.14 -13.08
CA ALA A 13 -8.05 -4.88 -14.37
C ALA A 13 -8.80 -5.60 -15.49
N THR A 14 -9.07 -4.89 -16.59
CA THR A 14 -9.78 -5.45 -17.75
C THR A 14 -8.83 -6.24 -18.66
N ALA A 15 -9.39 -6.99 -19.62
CA ALA A 15 -8.60 -7.68 -20.64
C ALA A 15 -7.73 -6.72 -21.48
N GLU A 16 -8.23 -5.50 -21.72
CA GLU A 16 -7.51 -4.44 -22.42
C GLU A 16 -6.36 -3.87 -21.58
N ASP A 17 -6.59 -3.68 -20.27
CA ASP A 17 -5.54 -3.27 -19.33
C ASP A 17 -4.37 -4.28 -19.35
N TRP A 18 -4.69 -5.58 -19.34
CA TRP A 18 -3.68 -6.64 -19.46
C TRP A 18 -3.01 -6.71 -20.84
N ALA A 19 -3.74 -6.43 -21.93
CA ALA A 19 -3.15 -6.39 -23.26
C ALA A 19 -2.15 -5.24 -23.39
N HIS A 20 -2.47 -4.07 -22.82
CA HIS A 20 -1.57 -2.93 -22.77
C HIS A 20 -0.28 -3.23 -21.99
N VAL A 21 -0.39 -3.85 -20.80
CA VAL A 21 0.77 -4.25 -20.00
C VAL A 21 1.67 -5.22 -20.77
N ARG A 22 1.10 -6.25 -21.41
CA ARG A 22 1.88 -7.22 -22.21
C ARG A 22 2.62 -6.55 -23.36
N GLU A 23 1.96 -5.66 -24.08
CA GLU A 23 2.58 -4.91 -25.18
C GLU A 23 3.72 -4.02 -24.68
N LYS A 24 3.52 -3.34 -23.55
CA LYS A 24 4.58 -2.55 -22.91
C LYS A 24 5.79 -3.41 -22.52
N THR A 25 5.55 -4.57 -21.90
CA THR A 25 6.62 -5.51 -21.52
C THR A 25 7.35 -6.07 -22.74
N ARG A 26 6.62 -6.44 -23.80
CA ARG A 26 7.20 -6.92 -25.05
C ARG A 26 8.15 -5.88 -25.66
N ARG A 27 7.69 -4.63 -25.78
CA ARG A 27 8.52 -3.53 -26.29
C ARG A 27 9.77 -3.29 -25.46
N ALA A 28 9.63 -3.28 -24.13
CA ALA A 28 10.77 -3.10 -23.23
C ALA A 28 11.81 -4.22 -23.40
N ARG A 29 11.35 -5.48 -23.53
CA ARG A 29 12.22 -6.63 -23.75
C ARG A 29 12.92 -6.58 -25.11
N GLU A 30 12.22 -6.17 -26.17
CA GLU A 30 12.82 -6.01 -27.51
C GLU A 30 13.85 -4.88 -27.58
N ALA A 31 13.69 -3.85 -26.76
CA ALA A 31 14.62 -2.73 -26.68
C ALA A 31 15.89 -3.05 -25.88
N MET A 32 15.86 -4.05 -24.99
CA MET A 32 17.00 -4.43 -24.16
C MET A 32 18.08 -5.10 -25.02
N THR A 33 19.27 -4.49 -25.07
CA THR A 33 20.37 -5.04 -25.85
C THR A 33 21.10 -6.15 -25.08
N PRO A 34 21.75 -7.11 -25.79
CA PRO A 34 22.56 -8.13 -25.12
C PRO A 34 23.70 -7.57 -24.27
N ASP A 35 24.29 -6.45 -24.69
CA ASP A 35 25.38 -5.82 -23.95
C ASP A 35 24.89 -5.19 -22.63
N GLU A 36 23.71 -4.58 -22.64
CA GLU A 36 23.07 -4.04 -21.42
C GLU A 36 22.68 -5.17 -20.46
N ASP A 37 22.10 -6.26 -20.96
CA ASP A 37 21.75 -7.43 -20.15
C ASP A 37 22.99 -8.07 -19.50
N ALA A 38 24.10 -8.17 -20.25
CA ALA A 38 25.37 -8.66 -19.74
C ALA A 38 25.97 -7.73 -18.68
N ALA A 39 25.89 -6.41 -18.87
CA ALA A 39 26.38 -5.43 -17.90
C ALA A 39 25.59 -5.50 -16.57
N ILE A 40 24.26 -5.55 -16.66
CA ILE A 40 23.37 -5.69 -15.49
C ILE A 40 23.65 -6.99 -14.74
N THR A 41 23.84 -8.10 -15.48
CA THR A 41 24.16 -9.41 -14.89
C THR A 41 25.52 -9.37 -14.18
N ALA A 42 26.53 -8.72 -14.78
CA ALA A 42 27.85 -8.58 -14.18
C ALA A 42 27.80 -7.77 -12.88
N ASP A 43 27.07 -6.66 -12.86
CA ASP A 43 26.89 -5.82 -11.68
C ASP A 43 26.20 -6.59 -10.54
N ALA A 44 25.13 -7.35 -10.85
CA ALA A 44 24.44 -8.18 -9.87
C ALA A 44 25.34 -9.29 -9.30
N LEU A 45 26.21 -9.90 -10.11
CA LEU A 45 27.16 -10.90 -9.64
C LEU A 45 28.27 -10.32 -8.76
N GLN A 46 28.57 -9.03 -8.88
CA GLN A 46 29.54 -8.35 -8.01
C GLN A 46 28.94 -7.91 -6.68
N ASP A 47 27.62 -7.81 -6.56
CA ASP A 47 26.92 -7.40 -5.35
C ASP A 47 26.65 -8.60 -4.41
N PRO A 48 27.32 -8.70 -3.25
CA PRO A 48 27.11 -9.81 -2.32
C PRO A 48 25.76 -9.79 -1.61
N ASP A 49 25.06 -8.65 -1.55
CA ASP A 49 23.78 -8.53 -0.85
C ASP A 49 22.56 -8.84 -1.74
N ASN A 50 22.76 -8.77 -3.05
CA ASN A 50 21.71 -8.94 -4.04
C ASN A 50 22.18 -9.80 -5.24
N PRO A 51 22.59 -11.07 -4.99
CA PRO A 51 22.99 -11.97 -6.05
C PRO A 51 21.81 -12.31 -6.98
N PRO A 52 22.06 -12.67 -8.25
CA PRO A 52 21.04 -13.21 -9.14
C PRO A 52 20.36 -14.43 -8.52
N ILE A 53 19.05 -14.53 -8.70
CA ILE A 53 18.23 -15.64 -8.21
C ILE A 53 18.47 -16.85 -9.13
N GLU A 54 18.87 -17.99 -8.57
CA GLU A 54 19.06 -19.23 -9.31
C GLU A 54 17.74 -20.01 -9.49
N ASP A 55 17.72 -20.90 -10.47
CA ASP A 55 16.58 -21.78 -10.71
C ASP A 55 16.35 -22.70 -9.49
N GLY A 56 15.23 -22.48 -8.81
CA GLY A 56 14.84 -23.24 -7.62
C GLY A 56 15.04 -22.50 -6.30
N ASP A 57 15.65 -21.32 -6.33
CA ASP A 57 15.69 -20.45 -5.16
C ASP A 57 14.28 -20.05 -4.72
N ARG A 58 14.05 -20.13 -3.41
CA ARG A 58 12.80 -19.69 -2.79
C ARG A 58 13.09 -18.41 -2.04
N LEU A 59 12.64 -17.29 -2.61
CA LEU A 59 12.61 -16.02 -1.89
C LEU A 59 11.85 -16.22 -0.57
N ALA A 60 12.45 -15.76 0.53
CA ALA A 60 11.73 -15.69 1.78
C ALA A 60 10.47 -14.84 1.53
N PRO A 61 9.28 -15.31 1.92
CA PRO A 61 8.08 -14.48 1.83
C PRO A 61 8.37 -13.20 2.61
N LEU A 62 8.06 -12.03 2.03
CA LEU A 62 8.11 -10.78 2.79
C LEU A 62 7.27 -11.00 4.05
N LYS A 63 7.93 -11.11 5.21
CA LYS A 63 7.26 -10.97 6.49
C LYS A 63 6.72 -9.55 6.45
N ARG A 64 5.41 -9.36 6.25
CA ARG A 64 4.78 -8.04 6.34
C ARG A 64 5.03 -7.57 7.78
N PRO A 65 5.96 -6.63 8.03
CA PRO A 65 6.44 -6.36 9.39
C PRO A 65 5.44 -5.56 10.23
N PHE A 66 4.32 -5.16 9.63
CA PHE A 66 3.33 -4.34 10.28
C PHE A 66 2.11 -5.20 10.52
N ASP A 67 1.74 -5.34 11.79
CA ASP A 67 0.42 -5.78 12.21
C ASP A 67 -0.61 -4.91 11.50
N PHE A 68 -1.08 -5.37 10.35
CA PHE A 68 -2.14 -4.71 9.62
C PHE A 68 -3.42 -4.90 10.42
N VAL A 69 -3.66 -4.03 11.40
CA VAL A 69 -4.97 -3.86 11.99
C VAL A 69 -5.78 -3.11 10.94
N PRO A 70 -6.81 -3.73 10.33
CA PRO A 70 -7.63 -3.05 9.34
C PRO A 70 -8.33 -1.86 10.00
N GLU A 71 -7.93 -0.65 9.66
CA GLU A 71 -8.61 0.57 10.04
C GLU A 71 -9.66 0.92 8.99
N GLU A 72 -10.90 1.14 9.42
CA GLU A 72 -11.96 1.63 8.54
C GLU A 72 -12.05 3.16 8.63
N ARG A 73 -12.02 3.83 7.47
CA ARG A 73 -12.21 5.28 7.41
C ARG A 73 -13.69 5.63 7.43
N ALA A 74 -14.19 6.04 8.60
CA ALA A 74 -15.52 6.59 8.77
C ALA A 74 -15.53 8.14 8.78
N ILE A 75 -16.60 8.76 8.29
CA ILE A 75 -16.84 10.21 8.41
C ILE A 75 -17.84 10.43 9.56
N VAL A 76 -17.36 10.88 10.71
CA VAL A 76 -18.18 11.21 11.88
C VAL A 76 -18.19 12.73 12.11
N ARG A 77 -19.34 13.28 12.53
CA ARG A 77 -19.42 14.69 12.94
C ARG A 77 -19.02 14.82 14.40
N ILE A 78 -17.97 15.59 14.67
CA ILE A 78 -17.48 15.92 16.00
C ILE A 78 -17.46 17.45 16.13
N ASP A 79 -17.77 17.96 17.32
CA ASP A 79 -17.75 19.39 17.58
C ASP A 79 -16.35 20.00 17.35
N ARG A 80 -16.33 21.22 16.80
CA ARG A 80 -15.09 21.89 16.37
C ARG A 80 -14.12 22.11 17.53
N ASP A 81 -14.63 22.51 18.69
CA ASP A 81 -13.80 22.80 19.86
C ASP A 81 -13.19 21.52 20.45
N VAL A 82 -13.88 20.38 20.37
CA VAL A 82 -13.35 19.07 20.74
C VAL A 82 -12.17 18.71 19.84
N ILE A 83 -12.33 18.80 18.51
CA ILE A 83 -11.24 18.53 17.55
C ILE A 83 -10.04 19.46 17.79
N GLU A 84 -10.28 20.75 18.05
CA GLU A 84 -9.21 21.71 18.33
C GLU A 84 -8.43 21.36 19.61
N ARG A 85 -9.11 20.90 20.67
CA ARG A 85 -8.43 20.46 21.91
C ARG A 85 -7.56 19.23 21.67
N PHE A 86 -8.06 18.26 20.90
CA PHE A 86 -7.30 17.06 20.56
C PHE A 86 -6.07 17.39 19.72
N ARG A 87 -6.21 18.21 18.67
CA ARG A 87 -5.07 18.67 17.84
C ARG A 87 -4.02 19.43 18.63
N LYS A 88 -4.43 20.20 19.65
CA LYS A 88 -3.49 20.90 20.54
C LYS A 88 -2.69 19.93 21.43
N ALA A 89 -3.18 18.71 21.64
CA ALA A 89 -2.55 17.72 22.51
C ALA A 89 -1.39 16.93 21.84
N GLY A 90 -1.22 17.04 20.51
CA GLY A 90 -0.12 16.39 19.77
C GLY A 90 -0.54 15.87 18.39
N ASP A 91 0.43 15.32 17.65
CA ASP A 91 0.21 14.77 16.31
C ASP A 91 -0.61 13.46 16.34
N ASP A 92 -0.54 12.70 17.45
CA ASP A 92 -1.30 11.48 17.75
C ASP A 92 -2.74 11.73 18.23
N TRP A 93 -3.33 12.88 17.86
CA TRP A 93 -4.68 13.26 18.27
C TRP A 93 -5.78 12.34 17.73
N GLU A 94 -5.61 11.78 16.54
CA GLU A 94 -6.55 10.81 15.94
C GLU A 94 -6.53 9.47 16.69
N GLU A 95 -5.32 8.96 17.00
CA GLU A 95 -5.14 7.74 17.78
C GLU A 95 -5.76 7.87 19.18
N ARG A 96 -5.63 9.03 19.81
CA ARG A 96 -6.25 9.32 21.12
C ARG A 96 -7.76 9.31 21.05
N ILE A 97 -8.36 9.90 20.01
CA ILE A 97 -9.81 9.83 19.82
C ILE A 97 -10.24 8.37 19.62
N ASN A 98 -9.51 7.61 18.81
CA ASN A 98 -9.81 6.20 18.56
C ASN A 98 -9.74 5.35 19.85
N ALA A 99 -8.74 5.58 20.71
CA ALA A 99 -8.61 4.91 22.00
C ALA A 99 -9.82 5.18 22.92
N ILE A 100 -10.28 6.44 22.99
CA ILE A 100 -11.46 6.83 23.77
C ILE A 100 -12.72 6.18 23.21
N LEU A 101 -12.86 6.13 21.88
CA LEU A 101 -14.00 5.48 21.24
C LEU A 101 -14.03 3.97 21.51
N ARG A 102 -12.88 3.31 21.60
CA ARG A 102 -12.79 1.88 21.98
C ARG A 102 -13.23 1.64 23.42
N GLU A 103 -12.84 2.51 24.35
CA GLU A 103 -13.25 2.42 25.76
C GLU A 103 -14.75 2.71 25.94
N ALA A 104 -15.27 3.69 25.21
CA ALA A 104 -16.67 4.08 25.27
C ALA A 104 -17.59 3.17 24.45
N ALA A 105 -17.03 2.35 23.55
CA ALA A 105 -17.80 1.40 22.78
C ALA A 105 -18.54 0.47 23.74
N PRO A 106 -19.83 0.19 23.49
CA PRO A 106 -20.53 -0.81 24.28
C PRO A 106 -19.75 -2.12 24.21
N ALA A 107 -19.52 -2.76 25.36
CA ALA A 107 -19.04 -4.14 25.39
C ALA A 107 -20.00 -4.97 24.55
N ASP A 108 -19.46 -5.67 23.55
CA ASP A 108 -20.16 -6.39 22.47
C ASP A 108 -21.69 -6.40 22.63
N ALA A 109 -22.38 -5.67 21.76
CA ALA A 109 -23.73 -6.07 21.38
C ALA A 109 -23.59 -7.38 20.59
N ALA A 110 -23.34 -8.47 21.31
CA ALA A 110 -23.27 -9.81 20.79
C ALA A 110 -24.67 -10.16 20.26
N GLU A 111 -24.82 -10.08 18.94
CA GLU A 111 -25.77 -10.88 18.17
C GLU A 111 -25.04 -12.11 17.62
#